data_AF-A0A357T7B8-F1
#
_entry.id   AF-A0A357T7B8-F1
#
_cell.length_a   1.000
_cell.length_b   1.000
_cell.length_c   1.000
_cell.angle_alpha   90.00
_cell.angle_beta   90.00
_cell.angle_gamma   90.00
#
_symmetry.space_group_name_H-M   'P 1'
#
loop_
_entity.id
_entity.type
_entity.pdbx_description
1 polymer ?
#
loop_
_entity_poly.entity_id
_entity_poly.type
_entity_poly.pdbx_seq_one_letter_code
_entity_poly.pdbx_strand_id
1 'polypeptide(L)'
;MNLTDKERTLLQDQKSHEKICVQKYKDYANLASDQQLKEIFNRNGQTEQEHLNTINQLLNGQIPNMNQQRKSGSNQQAQQQMQQQQTNNFQIQSNLTNNQFQDQNLCTDMLMTEKYVSSSYNTAIFEFVDTNARQALNHIQKEEQ
;
A
#
# COMPACT_ATOMS: atom_id res chain seq x y z
N MET A 1 -8.10 -22.12 9.72
CA MET A 1 -7.74 -21.21 10.83
C MET A 1 -9.02 -20.76 11.50
N ASN A 2 -9.08 -20.73 12.84
CA ASN A 2 -10.25 -20.24 13.59
C ASN A 2 -9.85 -18.97 14.35
N LEU A 3 -10.33 -17.83 13.90
CA LEU A 3 -10.05 -16.53 14.53
C LEU A 3 -10.98 -16.31 15.71
N THR A 4 -10.44 -15.80 16.80
CA THR A 4 -11.24 -15.21 17.88
C THR A 4 -11.90 -13.90 17.42
N ASP A 5 -12.92 -13.43 18.14
CA ASP A 5 -13.57 -12.15 17.84
C ASP A 5 -12.60 -10.97 17.91
N LYS A 6 -11.64 -11.02 18.84
CA LYS A 6 -10.56 -10.02 18.97
C LYS A 6 -9.65 -10.03 17.74
N GLU A 7 -9.16 -11.19 17.34
CA GLU A 7 -8.30 -11.34 16.14
C GLU A 7 -9.04 -10.92 14.86
N ARG A 8 -10.32 -11.25 14.73
CA ARG A 8 -11.14 -10.80 13.60
C ARG A 8 -11.26 -9.28 13.58
N THR A 9 -11.51 -8.64 14.72
CA THR A 9 -11.56 -7.18 14.84
C THR A 9 -10.24 -6.56 14.41
N LEU A 10 -9.11 -7.05 14.95
CA LEU A 10 -7.78 -6.58 14.58
C LEU A 10 -7.51 -6.69 13.07
N LEU A 11 -7.89 -7.80 12.42
CA LEU A 11 -7.74 -7.94 10.96
C LEU A 11 -8.67 -7.03 10.16
N GLN A 12 -9.87 -6.68 10.67
CA GLN A 12 -10.73 -5.71 10.02
C GLN A 12 -10.16 -4.29 10.12
N ASP A 13 -9.53 -3.96 11.23
CA ASP A 13 -8.80 -2.71 11.41
C ASP A 13 -7.63 -2.64 10.41
N GLN A 14 -6.78 -3.68 10.37
CA GLN A 14 -5.69 -3.75 9.40
C GLN A 14 -6.18 -3.66 7.96
N LYS A 15 -7.25 -4.39 7.60
CA LYS A 15 -7.87 -4.29 6.28
C LYS A 15 -8.31 -2.87 5.93
N SER A 16 -8.80 -2.12 6.90
CA SER A 16 -9.24 -0.74 6.69
C SER A 16 -8.05 0.19 6.49
N HIS A 17 -6.97 -0.01 7.24
CA HIS A 17 -5.69 0.69 7.05
C HIS A 17 -5.11 0.43 5.66
N GLU A 18 -4.98 -0.83 5.26
CA GLU A 18 -4.44 -1.21 3.95
C GLU A 18 -5.22 -0.58 2.79
N LYS A 19 -6.55 -0.56 2.89
CA LYS A 19 -7.40 0.11 1.89
C LYS A 19 -7.11 1.60 1.78
N ILE A 20 -6.83 2.26 2.91
CA ILE A 20 -6.47 3.67 2.91
C ILE A 20 -5.11 3.86 2.25
N CYS A 21 -4.10 3.03 2.57
CA CYS A 21 -2.78 3.12 1.95
C CYS A 21 -2.84 2.89 0.44
N VAL A 22 -3.52 1.83 -0.04
CA VAL A 22 -3.76 1.57 -1.47
C VAL A 22 -4.40 2.78 -2.16
N GLN A 23 -5.46 3.34 -1.58
CA GLN A 23 -6.18 4.46 -2.17
C GLN A 23 -5.30 5.71 -2.21
N LYS A 24 -4.60 6.04 -1.11
CA LYS A 24 -3.72 7.20 -1.04
C LYS A 24 -2.56 7.11 -2.02
N TYR A 25 -1.88 5.96 -2.13
CA TYR A 25 -0.81 5.78 -3.10
C TYR A 25 -1.30 5.97 -4.54
N LYS A 26 -2.46 5.40 -4.88
CA LYS A 26 -3.07 5.58 -6.18
C LYS A 26 -3.37 7.05 -6.47
N ASP A 27 -3.98 7.75 -5.53
CA ASP A 27 -4.32 9.17 -5.70
C ASP A 27 -3.06 10.03 -5.80
N TYR A 28 -2.07 9.76 -4.96
CA TYR A 28 -0.85 10.56 -4.89
C TYR A 28 0.08 10.31 -6.07
N ALA A 29 0.09 9.10 -6.65
CA ALA A 29 0.75 8.84 -7.92
C ALA A 29 0.17 9.70 -9.07
N ASN A 30 -1.13 10.02 -9.03
CA ASN A 30 -1.75 10.90 -10.03
C ASN A 30 -1.49 12.38 -9.75
N LEU A 31 -1.29 12.75 -8.49
CA LEU A 31 -1.05 14.14 -8.06
C LEU A 31 0.44 14.52 -8.08
N ALA A 32 1.36 13.56 -7.94
CA ALA A 32 2.79 13.85 -7.89
C ALA A 32 3.25 14.54 -9.18
N SER A 33 4.22 15.43 -9.07
CA SER A 33 4.83 16.12 -10.22
C SER A 33 6.11 15.41 -10.67
N ASP A 34 6.92 14.96 -9.71
CA ASP A 34 8.15 14.21 -9.98
C ASP A 34 7.87 12.79 -10.49
N GLN A 35 8.52 12.42 -11.59
CA GLN A 35 8.29 11.12 -12.25
C GLN A 35 8.80 9.93 -11.42
N GLN A 36 9.91 10.07 -10.70
CA GLN A 36 10.41 9.00 -9.84
C GLN A 36 9.48 8.82 -8.63
N LEU A 37 8.95 9.92 -8.08
CA LEU A 37 7.97 9.85 -7.00
C LEU A 37 6.69 9.13 -7.43
N LYS A 38 6.19 9.39 -8.65
CA LYS A 38 5.06 8.62 -9.21
C LYS A 38 5.35 7.13 -9.26
N GLU A 39 6.54 6.74 -9.70
CA GLU A 39 6.93 5.33 -9.79
C GLU A 39 7.03 4.70 -8.40
N ILE A 40 7.57 5.43 -7.42
CA ILE A 40 7.60 4.99 -6.01
C ILE A 40 6.18 4.78 -5.48
N PHE A 41 5.28 5.74 -5.65
CA PHE A 41 3.89 5.61 -5.20
C PHE A 41 3.16 4.47 -5.90
N ASN A 42 3.34 4.28 -7.20
CA ASN A 42 2.73 3.14 -7.92
C ASN A 42 3.26 1.80 -7.40
N ARG A 43 4.57 1.68 -7.17
CA ARG A 43 5.17 0.44 -6.66
C ARG A 43 4.71 0.14 -5.24
N ASN A 44 4.75 1.12 -4.34
CA ASN A 44 4.30 0.91 -2.98
C ASN A 44 2.80 0.59 -2.94
N GLY A 45 1.97 1.27 -3.74
CA GLY A 45 0.55 0.93 -3.86
C GLY A 45 0.27 -0.50 -4.35
N GLN A 46 1.19 -1.12 -5.10
CA GLN A 46 1.11 -2.55 -5.43
C GLN A 46 1.42 -3.42 -4.21
N THR A 47 2.45 -3.08 -3.44
CA THR A 47 2.77 -3.74 -2.17
C THR A 47 1.58 -3.70 -1.19
N GLU A 48 0.97 -2.54 -0.99
CA GLU A 48 -0.22 -2.42 -0.11
C GLU A 48 -1.42 -3.23 -0.62
N GLN A 49 -1.53 -3.40 -1.94
CA GLN A 49 -2.56 -4.24 -2.51
C GLN A 49 -2.31 -5.73 -2.19
N GLU A 50 -1.06 -6.16 -2.13
CA GLU A 50 -0.65 -7.50 -1.70
C GLU A 50 -0.86 -7.71 -0.19
N HIS A 51 -0.54 -6.71 0.63
CA HIS A 51 -0.86 -6.70 2.07
C HIS A 51 -2.38 -6.86 2.28
N LEU A 52 -3.19 -6.02 1.62
CA LEU A 52 -4.65 -6.10 1.66
C LEU A 52 -5.18 -7.49 1.26
N ASN A 53 -4.61 -8.09 0.22
CA ASN A 53 -4.99 -9.44 -0.24
C ASN A 53 -4.67 -10.49 0.83
N THR A 54 -3.50 -10.40 1.44
CA THR A 54 -3.07 -11.27 2.55
C THR A 54 -4.03 -11.18 3.73
N ILE A 55 -4.40 -9.96 4.15
CA ILE A 55 -5.38 -9.74 5.23
C ILE A 55 -6.75 -10.33 4.87
N ASN A 56 -7.21 -10.18 3.61
CA ASN A 56 -8.47 -10.79 3.17
C ASN A 56 -8.42 -12.32 3.21
N GLN A 57 -7.30 -12.94 2.83
CA GLN A 57 -7.13 -14.39 2.92
C GLN A 57 -7.21 -14.86 4.39
N LEU A 58 -6.53 -14.16 5.31
CA LEU A 58 -6.60 -14.46 6.75
C LEU A 58 -8.04 -14.32 7.28
N LEU A 59 -8.76 -13.26 6.92
CA LEU A 59 -10.16 -13.06 7.32
C LEU A 59 -11.10 -14.17 6.82
N ASN A 60 -10.78 -14.78 5.68
CA ASN A 60 -11.48 -15.93 5.09
C ASN A 60 -11.01 -17.27 5.66
N GLY A 61 -10.10 -17.27 6.65
CA GLY A 61 -9.58 -18.47 7.30
C GLY A 61 -8.51 -19.22 6.51
N GLN A 62 -7.99 -18.61 5.44
CA GLN A 62 -6.90 -19.15 4.60
C GLN A 62 -5.55 -18.70 5.15
N ILE A 63 -4.54 -19.57 5.02
CA ILE A 63 -3.16 -19.25 5.36
C ILE A 63 -2.42 -18.91 4.06
N PRO A 64 -1.93 -17.68 3.88
CA PRO A 64 -1.17 -17.27 2.71
C PRO A 64 0.12 -18.08 2.59
N ASN A 65 0.47 -18.52 1.37
CA ASN A 65 1.74 -19.18 1.12
C ASN A 65 2.83 -18.13 0.88
N MET A 66 3.41 -17.62 1.97
CA MET A 66 4.44 -16.56 1.93
C MET A 66 5.78 -16.98 1.27
N ASN A 67 5.95 -18.26 0.92
CA ASN A 67 7.20 -18.77 0.33
C ASN A 67 7.40 -18.44 -1.16
N GLN A 68 6.45 -17.76 -1.82
CA GLN A 68 6.52 -17.52 -3.27
C GLN A 68 7.01 -16.12 -3.67
N GLN A 69 7.19 -15.20 -2.73
CA GLN A 69 7.47 -13.79 -3.06
C GLN A 69 8.96 -13.44 -3.29
N ARG A 70 9.83 -14.44 -3.50
CA ARG A 70 11.23 -14.21 -3.94
C ARG A 70 11.50 -14.56 -5.41
N LYS A 71 10.47 -14.66 -6.24
CA LYS A 71 10.62 -14.76 -7.70
C LYS A 71 9.53 -13.96 -8.43
N SER A 72 9.73 -12.65 -8.53
CA SER A 72 9.21 -11.92 -9.69
C SER A 72 10.22 -10.83 -10.09
N GLY A 73 11.27 -11.29 -10.73
CA GLY A 73 12.14 -10.47 -11.56
C GLY A 73 12.12 -11.06 -12.96
N SER A 74 11.02 -10.86 -13.71
CA SER A 74 10.95 -10.96 -15.17
C SER A 74 9.51 -10.92 -15.71
N ASN A 75 9.23 -9.92 -16.56
CA ASN A 75 8.26 -9.89 -17.67
C ASN A 75 6.74 -9.73 -17.43
N GLN A 76 6.22 -8.62 -17.96
CA GLN A 76 5.02 -8.40 -18.82
C GLN A 76 4.33 -7.09 -18.37
N GLN A 77 4.37 -5.96 -19.08
CA GLN A 77 4.08 -5.67 -20.49
C GLN A 77 2.67 -6.11 -20.93
N ALA A 78 1.65 -5.49 -20.34
CA ALA A 78 0.30 -5.20 -20.87
C ALA A 78 -0.41 -4.41 -19.74
N GLN A 79 -0.92 -3.20 -19.90
CA GLN A 79 -2.04 -2.88 -20.78
C GLN A 79 -2.11 -1.36 -20.94
N GLN A 80 -1.98 -0.94 -22.20
CA GLN A 80 -2.19 0.40 -22.70
C GLN A 80 -3.63 0.46 -23.21
N GLN A 81 -4.51 1.23 -22.56
CA GLN A 81 -5.67 1.91 -23.17
C GLN A 81 -6.50 2.55 -22.07
N MET A 82 -6.46 3.88 -21.99
CA MET A 82 -7.65 4.70 -21.70
C MET A 82 -7.37 6.13 -22.18
N GLN A 83 -7.83 6.35 -23.40
CA GLN A 83 -8.48 7.55 -23.92
C GLN A 83 -7.85 8.91 -23.59
N GLN A 84 -7.05 9.34 -24.56
CA GLN A 84 -6.72 10.71 -24.88
C GLN A 84 -8.01 11.53 -25.09
N GLN A 85 -8.23 12.54 -24.25
CA GLN A 85 -9.10 13.66 -24.60
C GLN A 85 -8.31 14.96 -24.43
N GLN A 86 -8.14 15.61 -25.58
CA GLN A 86 -7.41 16.82 -25.84
C GLN A 86 -8.18 18.01 -25.24
N THR A 87 -7.52 18.88 -24.48
CA THR A 87 -7.93 20.29 -24.36
C THR A 87 -6.69 21.17 -24.17
N ASN A 88 -6.77 22.27 -24.89
CA ASN A 88 -5.75 23.24 -25.26
C ASN A 88 -5.29 24.13 -24.09
N ASN A 89 -4.06 24.65 -24.24
CA ASN A 89 -3.54 25.92 -23.70
C ASN A 89 -3.44 26.07 -22.18
N PHE A 90 -2.23 26.03 -21.61
CA PHE A 90 -1.85 26.94 -20.52
C PHE A 90 -0.33 27.12 -20.44
N GLN A 91 0.10 28.38 -20.41
CA GLN A 91 1.48 28.84 -20.22
C GLN A 91 2.10 28.23 -18.96
N ILE A 92 3.26 27.58 -19.09
CA ILE A 92 4.08 27.16 -17.95
C ILE A 92 5.30 28.08 -17.86
N GLN A 93 5.23 29.09 -16.99
CA GLN A 93 6.43 29.80 -16.55
C GLN A 93 6.37 30.32 -15.10
N SER A 94 5.68 29.63 -14.18
CA SER A 94 5.69 30.01 -12.75
C SER A 94 5.47 28.90 -11.71
N ASN A 95 5.40 27.60 -12.09
CA ASN A 95 4.91 26.54 -11.19
C ASN A 95 5.96 25.57 -10.60
N LEU A 96 7.27 25.75 -10.88
CA LEU A 96 8.30 24.81 -10.40
C LEU A 96 8.39 24.74 -8.86
N THR A 97 8.23 25.85 -8.15
CA THR A 97 8.25 25.89 -6.68
C THR A 97 6.98 25.31 -6.05
N ASN A 98 5.78 25.63 -6.56
CA ASN A 98 4.53 25.08 -6.02
C ASN A 98 4.45 23.55 -6.15
N ASN A 99 4.92 23.00 -7.26
CA ASN A 99 4.90 21.56 -7.50
C ASN A 99 5.84 20.79 -6.55
N GLN A 100 7.00 21.37 -6.20
CA GLN A 100 7.91 20.76 -5.24
C GLN A 100 7.37 20.78 -3.80
N PHE A 101 6.70 21.87 -3.39
CA PHE A 101 6.00 21.92 -2.11
C PHE A 101 4.84 20.92 -2.06
N GLN A 102 4.16 20.69 -3.18
CA GLN A 102 3.13 19.66 -3.28
C GLN A 102 3.72 18.26 -3.07
N ASP A 103 4.75 17.88 -3.81
CA ASP A 103 5.37 16.55 -3.69
C ASP A 103 5.93 16.29 -2.28
N GLN A 104 6.52 17.31 -1.64
CA GLN A 104 6.96 17.23 -0.24
C GLN A 104 5.79 16.92 0.71
N ASN A 105 4.64 17.56 0.53
CA ASN A 105 3.45 17.34 1.36
C ASN A 105 2.88 15.93 1.15
N LEU A 106 2.83 15.45 -0.10
CA LEU A 106 2.38 14.08 -0.42
C LEU A 106 3.28 13.04 0.26
N CYS A 107 4.61 13.20 0.17
CA CYS A 107 5.57 12.32 0.84
C CYS A 107 5.41 12.35 2.37
N THR A 108 5.20 13.53 2.94
CA THR A 108 5.05 13.69 4.39
C THR A 108 3.78 13.00 4.89
N ASP A 109 2.66 13.18 4.19
CA ASP A 109 1.40 12.51 4.54
C ASP A 109 1.51 10.98 4.42
N MET A 110 2.12 10.47 3.34
CA MET A 110 2.33 9.02 3.20
C MET A 110 3.23 8.48 4.30
N LEU A 111 4.36 9.13 4.59
CA LEU A 111 5.26 8.69 5.66
C LEU A 111 4.57 8.62 7.03
N MET A 112 3.71 9.60 7.34
CA MET A 112 2.94 9.59 8.58
C MET A 112 1.86 8.50 8.59
N THR A 113 1.23 8.26 7.44
CA THR A 113 0.25 7.18 7.27
C THR A 113 0.91 5.83 7.50
N GLU A 114 2.01 5.52 6.82
CA GLU A 114 2.71 4.23 6.98
C GLU A 114 3.22 4.02 8.39
N LYS A 115 3.78 5.06 9.02
CA LYS A 115 4.19 4.96 10.43
C LYS A 115 3.04 4.60 11.36
N TYR A 116 1.86 5.14 11.12
CA TYR A 116 0.67 4.80 11.90
C TYR A 116 0.24 3.35 11.64
N VAL A 117 0.14 2.93 10.38
CA VAL A 117 -0.28 1.58 10.00
C VAL A 117 0.72 0.53 10.51
N SER A 118 2.01 0.72 10.24
CA SER A 118 3.11 -0.09 10.75
C SER A 118 3.10 -0.20 12.28
N SER A 119 2.78 0.87 13.01
CA SER A 119 2.67 0.79 14.48
C SER A 119 1.54 -0.15 14.94
N SER A 120 0.43 -0.20 14.20
CA SER A 120 -0.74 -1.02 14.53
C SER A 120 -0.50 -2.52 14.31
N TYR A 121 0.35 -2.88 13.35
CA TYR A 121 0.75 -4.27 13.10
C TYR A 121 1.53 -4.86 14.27
N ASN A 122 2.39 -4.08 14.94
CA ASN A 122 3.09 -4.54 16.15
C ASN A 122 2.09 -5.04 17.20
N THR A 123 1.04 -4.27 17.49
CA THR A 123 -0.02 -4.68 18.43
C THR A 123 -0.73 -5.94 17.95
N ALA A 124 -1.12 -6.02 16.68
CA ALA A 124 -1.78 -7.20 16.14
C ALA A 124 -0.90 -8.46 16.28
N ILE A 125 0.39 -8.38 15.93
CA ILE A 125 1.32 -9.51 16.02
C ILE A 125 1.40 -10.11 17.42
N PHE A 126 1.42 -9.28 18.47
CA PHE A 126 1.48 -9.74 19.86
C PHE A 126 0.17 -10.40 20.33
N GLU A 127 -0.96 -9.94 19.80
CA GLU A 127 -2.31 -10.37 20.23
C GLU A 127 -2.80 -11.64 19.52
N PHE A 128 -2.22 -11.97 18.36
CA PHE A 128 -2.56 -13.18 17.61
C PHE A 128 -1.95 -14.42 18.24
N VAL A 129 -2.75 -15.48 18.45
CA VAL A 129 -2.28 -16.75 19.02
C VAL A 129 -1.85 -17.73 17.93
N ASP A 130 -2.53 -17.74 16.78
CA ASP A 130 -2.20 -18.60 15.65
C ASP A 130 -0.83 -18.22 15.06
N THR A 131 0.08 -19.19 15.00
CA THR A 131 1.47 -18.97 14.55
C THR A 131 1.55 -18.62 13.07
N ASN A 132 0.68 -19.18 12.23
CA ASN A 132 0.69 -18.90 10.79
C ASN A 132 0.17 -17.49 10.51
N ALA A 133 -0.90 -17.08 11.20
CA ALA A 133 -1.39 -15.70 11.13
C ALA A 133 -0.32 -14.72 11.62
N ARG A 134 0.35 -15.02 12.73
CA ARG A 134 1.44 -14.20 13.26
C ARG A 134 2.61 -14.10 12.28
N GLN A 135 2.99 -15.19 11.61
CA GLN A 135 4.02 -15.18 10.57
C GLN A 135 3.63 -14.31 9.38
N ALA A 136 2.37 -14.38 8.95
CA ALA A 136 1.85 -13.55 7.87
C ALA A 136 1.91 -12.06 8.23
N LEU A 137 1.43 -11.68 9.42
CA LEU A 137 1.49 -10.31 9.91
C LEU A 137 2.93 -9.82 10.12
N ASN A 138 3.84 -10.69 10.57
CA ASN A 138 5.28 -10.36 10.68
C ASN A 138 5.95 -10.13 9.33
N HIS A 139 5.47 -10.79 8.27
CA HIS A 139 6.00 -10.55 6.93
C HIS A 139 5.62 -9.16 6.45
N ILE A 140 4.32 -8.81 6.54
CA ILE A 140 3.81 -7.48 6.22
C ILE A 140 4.58 -6.42 7.02
N GLN A 141 4.68 -6.58 8.34
CA GLN A 141 5.41 -5.65 9.20
C GLN A 141 6.88 -5.41 8.80
N LYS A 142 7.55 -6.37 8.15
CA LYS A 142 8.93 -6.19 7.66
C LYS A 142 8.99 -5.43 6.33
N GLU A 143 7.95 -5.51 5.52
CA GLU A 143 7.84 -4.77 4.26
C GLU A 143 7.44 -3.30 4.53
N GLU A 144 6.72 -3.07 5.63
CA GLU A 144 6.33 -1.76 6.19
C GLU A 144 7.47 -0.95 6.86
N GLN A 145 8.68 -1.51 7.00
CA GLN A 145 9.83 -0.87 7.67
C GLN A 145 10.90 -0.40 6.69
#